data_AF-A0A7Z9I4E3-F1
#
_entry.id   AF-A0A7Z9I4E3-F1
#
_cell.length_a   1.000
_cell.length_b   1.000
_cell.length_c   1.000
_cell.angle_alpha   90.00
_cell.angle_beta   90.00
_cell.angle_gamma   90.00
#
_symmetry.space_group_name_H-M   'P 1'
#
loop_
_entity.id
_entity.type
_entity.pdbx_description
1 polymer ?
#
loop_
_entity_poly.entity_id
_entity_poly.type
_entity_poly.pdbx_seq_one_letter_code
_entity_poly.pdbx_strand_id
1 'polypeptide(L)'
;GKNAPPSGKMAGSVTLSQNSLIFHVGPNADQSTSFALRSISSKKLGNGVTNESGYRSLNDVDLTEASKAQDAILIIDKAINEITAFRGKMGAFQKNDLESNLNYLRNAHENVTNAESVIRDADMAEEMTAFARNQILVQSSTAMLAQANQTPMAVMKLING
;
A
#
# COMPACT_ATOMS: atom_id res chain seq x y z
N GLY A 1 55.95 -3.80 27.89
CA GLY A 1 55.04 -2.78 27.36
C GLY A 1 54.59 -3.19 25.98
N LYS A 2 53.26 -3.31 25.78
CA LYS A 2 52.63 -3.78 24.55
C LYS A 2 52.66 -2.65 23.50
N ASN A 3 53.46 -2.76 22.46
CA ASN A 3 53.34 -1.91 21.26
C ASN A 3 52.98 -2.79 20.07
N ALA A 4 51.67 -2.89 19.81
CA ALA A 4 51.17 -3.31 18.51
C ALA A 4 51.40 -2.17 17.48
N PRO A 5 51.66 -2.48 16.21
CA PRO A 5 51.77 -1.47 15.15
C PRO A 5 50.42 -0.78 14.92
N PRO A 6 50.41 0.49 14.46
CA PRO A 6 49.18 1.24 14.24
C PRO A 6 48.32 0.58 13.15
N SER A 7 47.06 0.30 13.50
CA SER A 7 46.03 -0.23 12.61
C SER A 7 45.87 0.67 11.38
N GLY A 8 45.80 0.02 10.22
CA GLY A 8 45.76 0.64 8.90
C GLY A 8 44.75 1.78 8.79
N LYS A 9 45.19 2.86 8.13
CA LYS A 9 44.33 3.96 7.70
C LYS A 9 43.17 3.35 6.90
N MET A 10 41.93 3.55 7.34
CA MET A 10 40.75 3.25 6.52
C MET A 10 40.88 4.05 5.22
N ALA A 11 41.17 3.37 4.12
CA ALA A 11 41.25 3.96 2.80
C ALA A 11 39.81 4.20 2.28
N GLY A 12 39.19 5.29 2.75
CA GLY A 12 37.95 5.83 2.22
C GLY A 12 36.69 5.07 2.60
N SER A 13 35.66 5.79 3.02
CA SER A 13 34.29 5.27 3.02
C SER A 13 33.74 5.34 1.59
N VAL A 14 33.39 4.21 1.00
CA VAL A 14 32.59 4.18 -0.23
C VAL A 14 31.14 4.45 0.16
N THR A 15 30.76 5.73 0.21
CA THR A 15 29.35 6.10 0.37
C THR A 15 28.66 5.92 -0.97
N LEU A 16 27.95 4.81 -1.15
CA LEU A 16 27.04 4.65 -2.28
C LEU A 16 25.81 5.51 -2.01
N SER A 17 25.78 6.72 -2.56
CA SER A 17 24.54 7.50 -2.67
C SER A 17 23.62 6.78 -3.66
N GLN A 18 22.91 5.77 -3.19
CA GLN A 18 21.86 5.13 -3.97
C GLN A 18 20.67 6.07 -4.03
N ASN A 19 20.23 6.42 -5.24
CA ASN A 19 18.97 7.12 -5.46
C ASN A 19 17.82 6.13 -5.23
N SER A 20 17.62 5.76 -3.97
CA SER A 20 16.62 4.80 -3.55
C SER A 20 15.32 5.53 -3.26
N LEU A 21 14.26 5.11 -3.92
CA LEU A 21 12.91 5.54 -3.61
C LEU A 21 12.42 4.67 -2.45
N ILE A 22 11.90 5.31 -1.41
CA ILE A 22 11.35 4.64 -0.23
C ILE A 22 9.83 4.69 -0.34
N PHE A 23 9.20 3.54 -0.16
CA PHE A 23 7.76 3.36 -0.21
C PHE A 23 7.27 2.85 1.13
N HIS A 24 6.24 3.49 1.70
CA HIS A 24 5.55 2.95 2.86
C HIS A 24 4.64 1.81 2.42
N VAL A 25 4.83 0.61 2.97
CA VAL A 25 4.16 -0.61 2.52
C VAL A 25 3.34 -1.34 3.58
N GLY A 26 2.74 -0.59 4.51
CA GLY A 26 1.79 -1.15 5.47
C GLY A 26 1.18 -0.07 6.35
N PRO A 27 0.29 -0.44 7.28
CA PRO A 27 -0.37 0.52 8.17
C PRO A 27 0.48 0.96 9.37
N ASN A 28 1.59 0.29 9.67
CA ASN A 28 2.40 0.55 10.87
C ASN A 28 3.71 1.28 10.57
N ALA A 29 4.24 1.98 11.58
CA ALA A 29 5.58 2.56 11.53
C ALA A 29 6.64 1.50 11.15
N ASP A 30 7.70 1.96 10.48
CA ASP A 30 8.81 1.15 9.98
C ASP A 30 8.48 0.10 8.91
N GLN A 31 7.22 0.03 8.44
CA GLN A 31 6.87 -0.76 7.27
C GLN A 31 7.17 0.02 5.99
N SER A 32 8.44 0.03 5.62
CA SER A 32 8.89 0.64 4.37
C SER A 32 9.77 -0.31 3.57
N THR A 33 9.65 -0.23 2.26
CA THR A 33 10.51 -0.94 1.32
C THR A 33 11.20 0.08 0.42
N SER A 34 12.37 -0.26 -0.09
CA SER A 34 13.19 0.67 -0.83
C SER A 34 13.63 0.06 -2.16
N PHE A 35 13.55 0.84 -3.23
CA PHE A 35 14.02 0.42 -4.54
C PHE A 35 15.03 1.43 -5.10
N ALA A 36 16.25 0.96 -5.32
CA ALA A 36 17.33 1.74 -5.90
C ALA A 36 17.19 1.85 -7.43
N LEU A 37 16.94 3.05 -7.93
CA LEU A 37 16.91 3.28 -9.37
C LEU A 37 18.34 3.49 -9.88
N ARG A 38 18.83 2.56 -10.70
CA ARG A 38 20.12 2.71 -11.39
C ARG A 38 19.97 3.68 -12.57
N SER A 39 21.00 4.47 -12.86
CA SER A 39 21.01 5.32 -14.06
C SER A 39 21.00 4.46 -15.34
N ILE A 40 20.08 4.78 -16.25
CA ILE A 40 19.89 4.12 -17.55
C ILE A 40 20.31 5.07 -18.69
N SER A 41 21.20 6.03 -18.41
CA SER A 41 21.75 6.89 -19.45
C SER A 41 22.66 6.06 -20.38
N SER A 42 22.73 6.43 -21.66
CA SER A 42 23.58 5.76 -22.67
C SER A 42 25.05 5.65 -22.21
N LYS A 43 25.55 6.64 -21.47
CA LYS A 43 26.92 6.65 -20.90
C LYS A 43 27.13 5.64 -19.76
N LYS A 44 26.06 5.16 -19.14
CA LYS A 44 26.08 4.22 -18.00
C LYS A 44 25.66 2.80 -18.39
N LEU A 45 25.29 2.58 -19.65
CA LEU A 45 24.88 1.28 -20.19
C LEU A 45 25.97 0.67 -21.08
N GLY A 46 26.02 -0.66 -21.10
CA GLY A 46 26.92 -1.39 -22.00
C GLY A 46 28.39 -1.29 -21.60
N ASN A 47 28.66 -0.99 -20.33
CA ASN A 47 30.03 -0.83 -19.82
C ASN A 47 30.74 -2.19 -19.64
N GLY A 48 32.07 -2.19 -19.79
CA GLY A 48 32.91 -3.35 -19.48
C GLY A 48 32.88 -4.46 -20.53
N VAL A 49 32.41 -4.15 -21.73
CA VAL A 49 32.53 -5.04 -22.91
C VAL A 49 33.90 -4.79 -23.55
N THR A 50 34.65 -5.86 -23.78
CA THR A 50 35.91 -5.77 -24.54
C THR A 50 35.58 -5.76 -26.03
N ASN A 51 36.11 -4.80 -26.76
CA ASN A 51 35.89 -4.61 -28.19
C ASN A 51 37.14 -3.99 -28.83
N GLU A 52 37.30 -4.12 -30.14
CA GLU A 52 38.50 -3.66 -30.86
C GLU A 52 38.45 -2.14 -31.12
N SER A 53 37.24 -1.57 -31.25
CA SER A 53 36.98 -0.16 -31.52
C SER A 53 37.17 0.79 -30.32
N GLY A 54 37.41 0.25 -29.12
CA GLY A 54 37.63 1.03 -27.89
C GLY A 54 36.37 1.65 -27.27
N TYR A 55 35.17 1.20 -27.64
CA TYR A 55 33.90 1.67 -27.10
C TYR A 55 33.79 1.36 -25.60
N ARG A 56 33.41 2.35 -24.81
CA ARG A 56 33.28 2.20 -23.35
C ARG A 56 31.84 2.07 -22.91
N SER A 57 30.92 2.65 -23.66
CA SER A 57 29.49 2.72 -23.34
C SER A 57 28.64 2.81 -24.60
N LEU A 58 27.32 2.65 -24.45
CA LEU A 58 26.37 2.81 -25.55
C LEU A 58 26.42 4.20 -26.20
N ASN A 59 26.90 5.21 -25.49
CA ASN A 59 27.05 6.57 -26.01
C ASN A 59 28.16 6.70 -27.07
N ASP A 60 29.16 5.82 -27.05
CA ASP A 60 30.38 5.95 -27.86
C ASP A 60 30.31 5.13 -29.15
N VAL A 61 29.18 4.46 -29.37
CA VAL A 61 28.97 3.54 -30.48
C VAL A 61 28.89 4.28 -31.82
N ASP A 62 29.65 3.79 -32.79
CA ASP A 62 29.64 4.25 -34.18
C ASP A 62 29.40 3.06 -35.12
N LEU A 63 28.60 3.27 -36.17
CA LEU A 63 28.16 2.26 -37.15
C LEU A 63 28.65 2.57 -38.57
N THR A 64 29.57 3.53 -38.73
CA THR A 64 30.07 3.98 -40.04
C THR A 64 30.91 2.93 -40.78
N GLU A 65 31.51 1.97 -40.08
CA GLU A 65 32.32 0.89 -40.65
C GLU A 65 31.81 -0.48 -40.20
N ALA A 66 32.02 -1.52 -41.02
CA ALA A 66 31.53 -2.87 -40.74
C ALA A 66 32.15 -3.48 -39.45
N SER A 67 33.45 -3.28 -39.22
CA SER A 67 34.12 -3.73 -37.98
C SER A 67 33.56 -3.03 -36.74
N LYS A 68 33.40 -1.71 -36.83
CA LYS A 68 32.79 -0.86 -35.79
C LYS A 68 31.35 -1.26 -35.48
N ALA A 69 30.56 -1.62 -36.50
CA ALA A 69 29.20 -2.10 -36.32
C ALA A 69 29.15 -3.45 -35.57
N GLN A 70 30.12 -4.34 -35.78
CA GLN A 70 30.21 -5.59 -35.04
C GLN A 70 30.47 -5.37 -33.55
N ASP A 71 31.40 -4.46 -33.23
CA ASP A 71 31.69 -4.06 -31.84
C ASP A 71 30.51 -3.33 -31.19
N ALA A 72 29.79 -2.51 -31.96
CA ALA A 72 28.58 -1.83 -31.53
C ALA A 72 27.50 -2.79 -31.05
N ILE A 73 27.29 -3.89 -31.78
CA ILE A 73 26.29 -4.92 -31.43
C ILE A 73 26.59 -5.51 -30.05
N LEU A 74 27.86 -5.79 -29.73
CA LEU A 74 28.24 -6.33 -28.41
C LEU A 74 27.89 -5.37 -27.26
N ILE A 75 28.11 -4.07 -27.44
CA ILE A 75 27.75 -3.03 -26.47
C ILE A 75 26.24 -2.92 -26.31
N ILE A 76 25.50 -2.95 -27.43
CA ILE A 76 24.04 -2.89 -27.46
C ILE A 76 23.44 -4.10 -26.75
N ASP A 77 23.90 -5.31 -27.05
CA ASP A 77 23.42 -6.53 -26.41
C ASP A 77 23.65 -6.51 -24.90
N LYS A 78 24.81 -6.00 -24.47
CA LYS A 78 25.08 -5.81 -23.05
C LYS A 78 24.10 -4.81 -22.42
N ALA A 79 23.87 -3.67 -23.07
CA ALA A 79 22.93 -2.65 -22.60
C ALA A 79 21.49 -3.19 -22.51
N ILE A 80 21.04 -3.97 -23.50
CA ILE A 80 19.73 -4.62 -23.51
C ILE A 80 19.60 -5.58 -22.33
N ASN A 81 20.61 -6.40 -22.08
CA ASN A 81 20.62 -7.34 -20.95
C ASN A 81 20.57 -6.59 -19.61
N GLU A 82 21.31 -5.49 -19.47
CA GLU A 82 21.28 -4.66 -18.27
C GLU A 82 19.90 -4.03 -18.01
N ILE A 83 19.25 -3.51 -19.06
CA ILE A 83 17.89 -2.96 -18.98
C ILE A 83 16.89 -4.05 -18.65
N THR A 84 16.98 -5.21 -19.29
CA THR A 84 16.07 -6.33 -19.10
C THR A 84 16.16 -6.86 -17.67
N ALA A 85 17.37 -7.04 -17.15
CA ALA A 85 17.59 -7.42 -15.76
C ALA A 85 17.03 -6.36 -14.79
N PHE A 86 17.21 -5.07 -15.11
CA PHE A 86 16.66 -4.00 -14.28
C PHE A 86 15.12 -3.97 -14.29
N ARG A 87 14.49 -4.13 -15.46
CA ARG A 87 13.03 -4.27 -15.60
C ARG A 87 12.51 -5.48 -14.84
N GLY A 88 13.22 -6.61 -14.89
CA GLY A 88 12.88 -7.81 -14.12
C GLY A 88 12.89 -7.54 -12.61
N LYS A 89 13.91 -6.86 -12.10
CA LYS A 89 13.98 -6.47 -10.68
C LYS A 89 12.87 -5.50 -10.29
N MET A 90 12.58 -4.51 -11.13
CA MET A 90 11.49 -3.57 -10.89
C MET A 90 10.13 -4.28 -10.89
N GLY A 91 9.88 -5.19 -11.83
CA GLY A 91 8.66 -5.99 -11.88
C GLY A 91 8.52 -6.92 -10.68
N ALA A 92 9.62 -7.53 -10.22
CA ALA A 92 9.61 -8.33 -9.00
C ALA A 92 9.25 -7.50 -7.77
N PHE A 93 9.86 -6.31 -7.62
CA PHE A 93 9.53 -5.37 -6.54
C PHE A 93 8.06 -4.93 -6.59
N GLN A 94 7.56 -4.54 -7.77
CA GLN A 94 6.17 -4.15 -7.95
C GLN A 94 5.20 -5.27 -7.54
N LYS A 95 5.44 -6.50 -8.02
CA LYS A 95 4.58 -7.65 -7.75
C LYS A 95 4.66 -8.12 -6.29
N ASN A 96 5.87 -8.22 -5.75
CA ASN A 96 6.06 -8.83 -4.44
C ASN A 96 5.77 -7.84 -3.31
N ASP A 97 6.11 -6.57 -3.49
CA ASP A 97 5.99 -5.59 -2.42
C ASP A 97 4.73 -4.73 -2.60
N LEU A 98 4.57 -4.07 -3.75
CA LEU A 98 3.46 -3.12 -3.95
C LEU A 98 2.11 -3.82 -4.15
N GLU A 99 2.03 -4.83 -5.00
CA GLU A 99 0.77 -5.58 -5.21
C GLU A 99 0.38 -6.39 -3.96
N SER A 100 1.36 -6.97 -3.26
CA SER A 100 1.08 -7.67 -2.00
C SER A 100 0.50 -6.70 -0.96
N ASN A 101 1.14 -5.55 -0.75
CA ASN A 101 0.62 -4.51 0.14
C ASN A 101 -0.76 -4.00 -0.30
N LEU A 102 -0.99 -3.77 -1.60
CA LEU A 102 -2.30 -3.38 -2.10
C LEU A 102 -3.38 -4.41 -1.72
N ASN A 103 -3.07 -5.70 -1.83
CA ASN A 103 -4.00 -6.76 -1.43
C ASN A 103 -4.23 -6.76 0.10
N TYR A 104 -3.18 -6.54 0.90
CA TYR A 104 -3.34 -6.36 2.35
C TYR A 104 -4.24 -5.16 2.69
N LEU A 105 -4.04 -4.01 2.06
CA LEU A 105 -4.85 -2.82 2.27
C LEU A 105 -6.31 -3.02 1.86
N ARG A 106 -6.57 -3.75 0.77
CA ARG A 106 -7.93 -4.12 0.35
C ARG A 106 -8.63 -4.98 1.40
N ASN A 107 -7.95 -6.02 1.90
CA ASN A 107 -8.51 -6.89 2.94
C ASN A 107 -8.73 -6.12 4.25
N ALA A 108 -7.78 -5.26 4.63
CA ALA A 108 -7.93 -4.40 5.81
C ALA A 108 -9.11 -3.43 5.65
N HIS A 109 -9.28 -2.82 4.48
CA HIS A 109 -10.40 -1.96 4.17
C HIS A 109 -11.73 -2.72 4.25
N GLU A 110 -11.83 -3.90 3.64
CA GLU A 110 -13.03 -4.74 3.72
C GLU A 110 -13.39 -5.10 5.16
N ASN A 111 -12.40 -5.49 5.98
CA ASN A 111 -12.60 -5.78 7.39
C ASN A 111 -13.10 -4.56 8.18
N VAL A 112 -12.54 -3.37 7.92
CA VAL A 112 -12.99 -2.12 8.57
C VAL A 112 -14.40 -1.75 8.14
N THR A 113 -14.71 -1.82 6.84
CA THR A 113 -16.07 -1.56 6.34
C THR A 113 -17.09 -2.54 6.90
N ASN A 114 -16.75 -3.81 7.03
CA ASN A 114 -17.61 -4.81 7.66
C ASN A 114 -17.82 -4.52 9.15
N ALA A 115 -16.75 -4.17 9.87
CA ALA A 115 -16.85 -3.78 11.27
C ALA A 115 -17.72 -2.52 11.45
N GLU A 116 -17.55 -1.52 10.59
CA GLU A 116 -18.39 -0.32 10.56
C GLU A 116 -19.86 -0.65 10.30
N SER A 117 -20.15 -1.54 9.34
CA SER A 117 -21.52 -1.99 9.06
C SER A 117 -22.14 -2.67 10.27
N VAL A 118 -21.41 -3.56 10.95
CA VAL A 118 -21.90 -4.24 12.16
C VAL A 118 -22.20 -3.24 13.28
N ILE A 119 -21.32 -2.26 13.50
CA ILE A 119 -21.53 -1.20 14.50
C ILE A 119 -22.77 -0.40 14.14
N ARG A 120 -22.86 0.10 12.90
CA ARG A 120 -24.00 0.90 12.46
C ARG A 120 -25.33 0.13 12.54
N ASP A 121 -25.33 -1.13 12.14
CA ASP A 121 -26.53 -1.97 12.17
C ASP A 121 -26.94 -2.31 13.61
N ALA A 122 -25.98 -2.50 14.52
CA ALA A 122 -26.26 -2.67 15.96
C ALA A 122 -26.87 -1.40 16.57
N ASP A 123 -26.28 -0.22 16.29
CA ASP A 123 -26.79 1.07 16.75
C ASP A 123 -28.19 1.35 16.19
N MET A 124 -28.43 1.06 14.91
CA MET A 124 -29.76 1.16 14.31
C MET A 124 -30.75 0.19 14.94
N ALA A 125 -30.36 -1.05 15.24
CA ALA A 125 -31.23 -2.02 15.88
C ALA A 125 -31.62 -1.58 17.31
N GLU A 126 -30.70 -0.98 18.06
CA GLU A 126 -30.97 -0.41 19.38
C GLU A 126 -31.98 0.75 19.29
N GLU A 127 -31.75 1.71 18.39
CA GLU A 127 -32.68 2.84 18.17
C GLU A 127 -34.05 2.38 17.67
N MET A 128 -34.11 1.42 16.75
CA MET A 128 -35.38 0.86 16.26
C MET A 128 -36.14 0.13 17.38
N THR A 129 -35.44 -0.55 18.28
CA THR A 129 -36.05 -1.19 19.46
C THR A 129 -36.59 -0.15 20.44
N ALA A 130 -35.83 0.92 20.69
CA ALA A 130 -36.25 2.03 21.54
C ALA A 130 -37.47 2.75 20.94
N PHE A 131 -37.44 3.03 19.63
CA PHE A 131 -38.55 3.63 18.89
C PHE A 131 -39.81 2.75 18.95
N ALA A 132 -39.68 1.45 18.67
CA ALA A 132 -40.80 0.50 18.76
C ALA A 132 -41.38 0.43 20.18
N ARG A 133 -40.52 0.39 21.22
CA ARG A 133 -40.96 0.43 22.62
C ARG A 133 -41.72 1.72 22.93
N ASN A 134 -41.22 2.87 22.49
CA ASN A 134 -41.89 4.16 22.67
C ASN A 134 -43.23 4.20 21.94
N GLN A 135 -43.30 3.67 20.72
CA GLN A 135 -44.56 3.58 19.96
C GLN A 135 -45.59 2.69 20.66
N ILE A 136 -45.17 1.54 21.20
CA ILE A 136 -46.02 0.65 22.00
C ILE A 136 -46.49 1.36 23.28
N LEU A 137 -45.61 2.10 23.96
CA LEU A 137 -45.96 2.87 25.16
C LEU A 137 -46.98 3.97 24.85
N VAL A 138 -46.83 4.68 23.73
CA VAL A 138 -47.80 5.70 23.29
C VAL A 138 -49.15 5.06 22.99
N GLN A 139 -49.19 3.97 22.20
CA GLN A 139 -50.43 3.25 21.90
C GLN A 139 -51.08 2.63 23.14
N SER A 140 -50.27 2.12 24.08
CA SER A 140 -50.76 1.59 25.36
C SER A 140 -51.31 2.72 26.24
N SER A 141 -50.64 3.87 26.28
CA SER A 141 -51.10 5.04 27.04
C SER A 141 -52.43 5.57 26.51
N THR A 142 -52.61 5.64 25.18
CA THR A 142 -53.90 6.05 24.60
C THR A 142 -55.00 5.03 24.85
N ALA A 143 -54.72 3.73 24.75
CA ALA A 143 -55.67 2.67 25.08
C ALA A 143 -56.02 2.64 26.58
N MET A 144 -55.04 2.83 27.47
CA MET A 144 -55.25 2.91 28.92
C MET A 144 -56.03 4.16 29.31
N LEU A 145 -55.79 5.31 28.67
CA LEU A 145 -56.62 6.51 28.85
C LEU A 145 -58.07 6.26 28.40
N ALA A 146 -58.27 5.59 27.27
CA ALA A 146 -59.60 5.22 26.80
C ALA A 146 -60.31 4.27 27.78
N GLN A 147 -59.61 3.26 28.31
CA GLN A 147 -60.14 2.33 29.32
C GLN A 147 -60.43 3.04 30.66
N ALA A 148 -59.52 3.89 31.12
CA ALA A 148 -59.66 4.68 32.35
C ALA A 148 -60.81 5.70 32.26
N ASN A 149 -61.13 6.20 31.07
CA ASN A 149 -62.31 7.05 30.84
C ASN A 149 -63.62 6.26 30.81
N GLN A 150 -63.61 4.96 30.46
CA GLN A 150 -64.80 4.11 30.47
C GLN A 150 -65.18 3.62 31.87
N THR A 151 -64.20 3.39 32.75
CA THR A 151 -64.44 2.97 34.14
C THR A 151 -65.36 3.92 34.96
N PRO A 152 -65.17 5.26 34.97
CA PRO A 152 -66.08 6.19 35.66
C PRO A 152 -67.50 6.20 35.07
N MET A 153 -67.65 6.01 33.75
CA MET A 153 -68.98 5.96 33.12
C MET A 153 -69.78 4.72 33.53
N ALA A 154 -69.11 3.58 33.74
CA ALA A 154 -69.74 2.38 34.27
C ALA A 154 -70.17 2.54 35.73
N VAL A 155 -69.39 3.24 36.55
CA VAL A 155 -69.72 3.54 37.95
C VAL A 155 -70.85 4.58 38.06
N MET A 156 -70.87 5.61 37.21
CA MET A 156 -71.99 6.56 37.09
C MET A 156 -73.32 5.86 36.75
N LYS A 157 -73.28 4.79 35.95
CA LYS A 157 -74.47 3.95 35.66
C LYS A 157 -74.95 3.13 36.86
N LEU A 158 -74.08 2.80 37.81
CA LEU A 158 -74.40 2.06 39.03
C LEU A 158 -74.86 2.95 40.19
N ILE A 159 -74.55 4.25 40.15
CA ILE A 159 -74.99 5.22 41.17
C ILE A 159 -76.32 5.90 40.76
N ASN A 160 -76.65 5.90 39.46
CA ASN A 160 -77.89 6.48 38.93
C ASN A 160 -78.97 5.44 38.56
N GLY A 161 -78.82 4.19 38.99
CA GLY A 161 -79.81 3.11 38.85
C GLY A 161 -80.03 2.42 40.18
#